data_AF-A0A923WJ41-F1
#
_entry.id   AF-A0A923WJ41-F1
#
_cell.length_a   1.000
_cell.length_b   1.000
_cell.length_c   1.000
_cell.angle_alpha   90.00
_cell.angle_beta   90.00
_cell.angle_gamma   90.00
#
_symmetry.space_group_name_H-M   'P 1'
#
loop_
_entity.id
_entity.type
_entity.pdbx_description
1 polymer ?
#
loop_
_entity_poly.entity_id
_entity_poly.type
_entity_poly.pdbx_seq_one_letter_code
_entity_poly.pdbx_strand_id
1 'polypeptide(L)' 'EQALRHWVIARRISYGTRSEAGTRAFALLASVIETCRKRDASSWSFVATVIAAARKGIALPFLPSVPSGA' A
#
# COMPACT_ATOMS: atom_id res chain seq x y z
N GLU A 1 12.10 -10.31 13.78
CA GLU A 1 12.72 -8.96 13.78
C GLU A 1 12.88 -8.33 12.38
N GLN A 2 13.48 -9.00 11.38
CA GLN A 2 13.86 -8.39 10.08
C GLN A 2 12.70 -7.78 9.24
N ALA A 3 11.50 -8.36 9.29
CA ALA A 3 10.32 -7.87 8.58
C ALA A 3 9.85 -6.47 9.05
N LEU A 4 10.21 -6.03 10.27
CA LEU A 4 9.88 -4.70 10.74
C LEU A 4 10.86 -3.63 10.22
N ARG A 5 12.09 -4.04 9.88
CA ARG A 5 13.17 -3.12 9.51
C ARG A 5 12.85 -2.29 8.27
N HIS A 6 12.27 -2.93 7.25
CA HIS A 6 11.94 -2.21 6.01
C HIS A 6 10.84 -1.16 6.22
N TRP A 7 9.88 -1.43 7.11
CA TRP A 7 8.86 -0.45 7.49
C TRP A 7 9.45 0.70 8.32
N VAL A 8 10.38 0.42 9.23
CA VAL A 8 11.07 1.47 10.01
C VAL A 8 11.88 2.41 9.10
N ILE A 9 12.61 1.85 8.13
CA ILE A 9 13.37 2.65 7.15
C ILE A 9 12.42 3.49 6.29
N ALA A 10 11.34 2.88 5.75
CA ALA A 10 10.36 3.59 4.94
C ALA A 10 9.67 4.73 5.69
N ARG A 11 9.34 4.52 6.97
CA ARG A 11 8.77 5.55 7.86
C ARG A 11 9.72 6.73 8.03
N ARG A 12 11.02 6.46 8.17
CA ARG A 12 12.04 7.50 8.35
C ARG A 12 12.29 8.30 7.07
N ILE A 13 12.34 7.64 5.91
CA ILE A 13 12.54 8.29 4.59
C ILE A 13 11.32 9.14 4.20
N SER A 14 10.11 8.64 4.44
CA SER A 14 8.88 9.34 4.06
C SER A 14 8.53 10.52 4.98
N TYR A 15 9.21 10.67 6.13
CA TYR A 15 8.82 11.57 7.23
C TYR A 15 7.36 11.42 7.68
N GLY A 16 6.71 10.31 7.29
CA GLY A 16 5.25 10.21 7.24
C GLY A 16 4.60 10.35 8.61
N THR A 17 5.26 9.96 9.68
CA THR A 17 4.63 9.99 11.02
C THR A 17 4.85 11.28 11.79
N ARG A 18 5.22 12.38 11.12
CA ARG A 18 5.28 13.71 11.75
C ARG A 18 3.93 14.45 11.71
N SER A 19 2.92 13.86 11.07
CA SER A 19 1.53 14.32 11.10
C SER A 19 0.56 13.14 11.20
N GLU A 20 -0.68 13.41 11.61
CA GLU A 20 -1.74 12.41 11.64
C GLU A 20 -2.03 11.86 10.23
N ALA A 21 -2.14 12.76 9.25
CA ALA A 21 -2.38 12.41 7.86
C ALA A 21 -1.29 11.47 7.30
N GLY A 22 -0.02 11.77 7.57
CA GLY A 22 1.07 10.92 7.10
C GLY A 22 1.18 9.60 7.88
N THR A 23 0.81 9.57 9.17
CA THR A 23 0.70 8.32 9.94
C THR A 23 -0.36 7.41 9.32
N ARG A 24 -1.53 7.97 8.99
CA ARG A 24 -2.60 7.24 8.32
C ARG A 24 -2.17 6.76 6.93
N ALA A 25 -1.51 7.61 6.15
CA ALA A 25 -1.02 7.25 4.82
C ALA A 25 0.00 6.09 4.89
N PHE A 26 0.94 6.15 5.84
CA PHE A 26 1.93 5.08 6.04
C PHE A 26 1.28 3.75 6.43
N ALA A 27 0.33 3.78 7.38
CA ALA A 27 -0.39 2.58 7.80
C ALA A 27 -1.19 1.95 6.65
N LEU A 28 -1.87 2.77 5.84
CA LEU A 28 -2.62 2.31 4.67
C LEU A 28 -1.70 1.70 3.62
N LEU A 29 -0.58 2.33 3.29
CA LEU A 29 0.38 1.80 2.32
C LEU A 29 0.95 0.45 2.77
N ALA A 30 1.32 0.33 4.05
CA ALA A 30 1.80 -0.94 4.60
C ALA A 30 0.75 -2.04 4.50
N SER A 31 -0.51 -1.75 4.84
CA SER A 31 -1.63 -2.68 4.74
C SER A 31 -1.90 -3.13 3.30
N VAL A 32 -1.90 -2.20 2.34
CA VAL A 32 -2.12 -2.50 0.92
C VAL A 32 -1.00 -3.37 0.36
N ILE A 33 0.27 -3.03 0.64
CA ILE A 33 1.43 -3.81 0.17
C ILE A 33 1.35 -5.23 0.71
N GLU A 34 1.05 -5.40 2.00
CA GLU A 34 0.91 -6.72 2.62
C GLU A 34 -0.29 -7.50 2.05
N THR A 35 -1.39 -6.82 1.77
CA THR A 35 -2.56 -7.43 1.12
C THR A 35 -2.22 -7.91 -0.29
N CYS A 36 -1.54 -7.10 -1.09
CA CYS A 36 -1.11 -7.48 -2.43
C CYS A 36 -0.15 -8.68 -2.37
N ARG A 37 0.80 -8.67 -1.43
CA ARG A 37 1.72 -9.79 -1.20
C ARG A 37 1.01 -11.10 -0.86
N LYS A 38 -0.01 -11.05 0.02
CA LYS A 38 -0.83 -12.22 0.38
C LYS A 38 -1.70 -12.73 -0.77
N ARG A 39 -1.99 -11.87 -1.74
CA ARG A 39 -2.85 -12.17 -2.88
C ARG A 39 -2.06 -12.42 -4.18
N ASP A 40 -0.75 -12.62 -4.07
CA ASP A 40 0.16 -12.80 -5.20
C ASP A 40 0.02 -11.73 -6.30
N ALA A 41 -0.27 -10.50 -5.86
CA ALA A 41 -0.52 -9.36 -6.73
C ALA A 41 0.60 -8.31 -6.61
N SER A 42 0.90 -7.63 -7.72
CA SER A 42 1.88 -6.54 -7.75
C SER A 42 1.36 -5.31 -6.98
N SER A 43 1.94 -5.04 -5.82
CA SER A 43 1.61 -3.86 -5.01
C SER A 43 1.88 -2.53 -5.73
N TRP A 44 2.99 -2.46 -6.47
CA TRP A 44 3.36 -1.27 -7.24
C TRP A 44 2.35 -0.96 -8.34
N SER A 45 1.95 -1.96 -9.12
CA SER A 45 0.97 -1.81 -10.21
C SER A 45 -0.40 -1.40 -9.67
N PHE A 46 -0.81 -1.99 -8.54
CA PHE A 46 -2.05 -1.63 -7.88
C PHE A 46 -2.04 -0.17 -7.40
N VAL A 47 -1.02 0.26 -6.66
CA VAL A 47 -0.91 1.65 -6.17
C VAL A 47 -0.84 2.65 -7.32
N ALA A 48 -0.09 2.36 -8.38
CA ALA A 48 -0.03 3.23 -9.57
C ALA A 48 -1.42 3.39 -10.22
N THR A 49 -2.19 2.30 -10.33
CA THR A 49 -3.55 2.32 -10.88
C THR A 49 -4.50 3.12 -9.99
N VAL A 50 -4.45 2.91 -8.67
CA VAL A 50 -5.26 3.65 -7.69
C VAL A 50 -4.97 5.15 -7.77
N ILE A 51 -3.69 5.55 -7.80
CA ILE A 51 -3.30 6.96 -7.89
C ILE A 51 -3.75 7.57 -9.22
N ALA A 52 -3.57 6.85 -10.34
CA ALA A 52 -4.02 7.32 -11.64
C ALA A 52 -5.55 7.49 -11.70
N ALA A 53 -6.31 6.55 -11.13
CA ALA A 53 -7.76 6.61 -11.02
C ALA A 53 -8.22 7.80 -10.15
N ALA A 54 -7.62 7.97 -8.97
CA ALA A 54 -7.90 9.08 -8.06
C ALA A 54 -7.64 10.44 -8.73
N ARG A 55 -6.52 10.58 -9.45
CA ARG A 55 -6.17 11.82 -10.18
C ARG A 55 -7.13 12.15 -11.32
N LYS A 56 -7.77 11.14 -11.91
CA LYS A 56 -8.78 11.31 -12.97
C LYS A 56 -10.20 11.47 -12.43
N GLY A 57 -10.41 11.35 -11.12
CA GLY A 57 -11.74 11.40 -10.51
C GLY A 57 -12.65 10.23 -10.88
N ILE A 58 -12.06 9.10 -11.32
CA ILE A 58 -12.82 7.89 -11.64
C ILE A 58 -12.89 6.95 -10.43
N ALA A 59 -13.80 5.98 -10.48
CA ALA A 59 -13.95 4.98 -9.43
C ALA A 59 -12.62 4.26 -9.14
N LEU A 60 -12.31 4.08 -7.86
CA LEU A 60 -11.08 3.42 -7.43
C LEU A 60 -11.19 1.91 -7.67
N PRO A 61 -10.10 1.26 -8.10
CA PRO A 61 -10.09 -0.19 -8.26
C PRO A 61 -10.24 -0.87 -6.89
N PHE A 62 -11.00 -1.97 -6.85
CA PHE A 62 -11.10 -2.82 -5.67
C PHE A 62 -9.75 -3.49 -5.37
N LEU A 63 -9.54 -3.88 -4.11
CA LEU A 63 -8.35 -4.64 -3.71
C LEU A 63 -8.20 -5.91 -4.59
N PRO A 64 -6.98 -6.31 -4.95
CA PRO A 64 -6.73 -7.43 -5.87
C PRO A 64 -7.44 -8.70 -5.38
N SER A 65 -8.00 -9.54 -6.25
CA SER A 65 -8.71 -10.74 -5.81
C SER A 65 -7.81 -11.70 -5.03
N VAL A 66 -8.34 -12.40 -4.03
CA VAL A 66 -7.59 -13.47 -3.36
C VAL A 66 -7.41 -14.60 -4.38
N PRO A 67 -6.19 -15.13 -4.59
CA PRO A 67 -5.99 -16.28 -5.46
C PRO A 67 -6.79 -17.44 -4.85
N SER A 68 -7.82 -17.88 -5.57
CA SER A 68 -8.57 -19.08 -5.22
C SER A 68 -7.61 -20.24 -5.51
N GLY A 69 -7.04 -20.82 -4.45
CA GLY A 69 -6.10 -21.93 -4.59
C GLY A 69 -6.77 -23.08 -5.35
N ALA A 70 -6.08 -23.55 -6.40
CA ALA A 70 -6.28 -24.87 -6.99
C ALA A 70 -5.38 -25.88 -6.27
#